data_AF-A0AAE0DVY9-F1
#
_entry.id   AF-A0AAE0DVY9-F1
#
_cell.length_a   1.000
_cell.length_b   1.000
_cell.length_c   1.000
_cell.angle_alpha   90.00
_cell.angle_beta   90.00
_cell.angle_gamma   90.00
#
_symmetry.space_group_name_H-M   'P 1'
#
loop_
_entity.id
_entity.type
_entity.pdbx_description
1 polymer ?
#
loop_
_entity_poly.entity_id
_entity_poly.type
_entity_poly.pdbx_seq_one_letter_code
_entity_poly.pdbx_strand_id
1 'polypeptide(L)'
;MATPGSNSSMSNSAINDASSPYFLHHSDNPGLVLVSQPLIEENYASWSRSMLIALSVKNKLRFIDGSIPKHGYSDLIQLNSWIRNNNIVISWILNFVSKEISASVIYTESAYEIWLDLKDRFQQRNAPRIFQLRRDLMSHVQGQNLLAHTSRN
;
A
#
# COMPACT_ATOMS: atom_id res chain seq x y z
N MET A 1 -10.37 -18.44 -46.38
CA MET A 1 -10.22 -17.17 -45.63
C MET A 1 -10.93 -17.33 -44.30
N ALA A 2 -10.20 -17.54 -43.20
CA ALA A 2 -10.77 -17.63 -41.86
C ALA A 2 -10.67 -16.24 -41.19
N THR A 3 -11.78 -15.72 -40.70
CA THR A 3 -11.84 -14.47 -39.92
C THR A 3 -11.40 -14.73 -38.48
N PRO A 4 -10.49 -13.92 -37.90
CA PRO A 4 -10.23 -13.95 -36.47
C PRO A 4 -11.11 -12.90 -35.79
N GLY A 5 -12.20 -13.34 -35.17
CA GLY A 5 -13.05 -12.45 -34.37
C GLY A 5 -13.64 -13.21 -33.20
N SER A 6 -12.91 -13.30 -32.08
CA SER A 6 -13.45 -13.83 -30.80
C SER A 6 -12.64 -13.51 -29.52
N ASN A 7 -11.55 -12.73 -29.55
CA ASN A 7 -10.74 -12.53 -28.32
C ASN A 7 -11.21 -11.38 -27.40
N SER A 8 -12.09 -10.48 -27.85
CA SER A 8 -12.50 -9.30 -27.08
C SER A 8 -13.62 -9.55 -26.05
N SER A 9 -14.44 -10.59 -26.24
CA SER A 9 -15.54 -10.92 -25.33
C SER A 9 -15.07 -11.68 -24.08
N MET A 10 -14.06 -12.55 -24.21
CA MET A 10 -13.47 -13.31 -23.11
C MET A 10 -12.64 -12.45 -22.15
N SER A 11 -11.98 -11.39 -22.63
CA SER A 11 -11.21 -10.49 -21.75
C SER A 11 -12.12 -9.60 -20.90
N ASN A 12 -13.25 -9.17 -21.45
CA ASN A 12 -14.18 -8.28 -20.74
C ASN A 12 -14.91 -8.99 -19.59
N SER A 13 -15.24 -10.28 -19.74
CA SER A 13 -15.84 -11.07 -18.66
C SER A 13 -14.85 -11.32 -17.51
N ALA A 14 -13.58 -11.59 -17.83
CA ALA A 14 -12.54 -11.82 -16.83
C ALA A 14 -12.17 -10.56 -16.02
N ILE A 15 -12.31 -9.35 -16.60
CA ILE A 15 -12.05 -8.08 -15.89
C ILE A 15 -13.19 -7.75 -14.92
N ASN A 16 -14.42 -8.14 -15.25
CA ASN A 16 -15.62 -7.88 -14.45
C ASN A 16 -15.87 -8.96 -13.38
N ASP A 17 -15.06 -10.01 -13.32
CA ASP A 17 -15.09 -10.97 -12.23
C ASP A 17 -14.65 -10.28 -10.93
N ALA A 18 -15.42 -10.47 -9.84
CA ALA A 18 -15.10 -9.94 -8.52
C ALA A 18 -13.73 -10.44 -7.99
N SER A 19 -13.24 -11.58 -8.48
CA SER A 19 -11.91 -12.10 -8.15
C SER A 19 -10.77 -11.35 -8.86
N SER A 20 -11.10 -10.59 -9.92
CA SER A 20 -10.12 -9.87 -10.74
C SER A 20 -9.49 -8.72 -9.96
N PRO A 21 -8.15 -8.53 -10.04
CA PRO A 21 -7.50 -7.35 -9.47
C PRO A 21 -7.96 -6.05 -10.15
N TYR A 22 -8.53 -6.13 -11.35
CA TYR A 22 -9.05 -4.98 -12.10
C TYR A 22 -10.50 -4.62 -11.77
N PHE A 23 -11.20 -5.45 -11.00
CA PHE A 23 -12.59 -5.18 -10.63
C PHE A 23 -12.66 -4.04 -9.62
N LEU A 24 -13.41 -2.98 -9.95
CA LEU A 24 -13.69 -1.88 -9.02
C LEU A 24 -15.08 -2.08 -8.43
N HIS A 25 -15.15 -2.28 -7.11
CA HIS A 25 -16.41 -2.41 -6.42
C HIS A 25 -17.10 -1.04 -6.36
N HIS A 26 -18.43 -0.99 -6.32
CA HIS A 26 -19.18 0.27 -6.25
C HIS A 26 -18.85 1.11 -5.00
N SER A 27 -18.31 0.48 -3.94
CA SER A 27 -17.83 1.16 -2.74
C SER A 27 -16.46 1.81 -2.89
N ASP A 28 -15.70 1.46 -3.93
CA ASP A 28 -14.32 1.90 -4.11
C ASP A 28 -14.33 3.30 -4.70
N ASN A 29 -14.31 4.28 -3.80
CA ASN A 29 -14.28 5.70 -4.12
C ASN A 29 -13.06 6.37 -3.46
N PRO A 30 -12.59 7.51 -3.98
CA PRO A 30 -11.41 8.18 -3.45
C PRO A 30 -11.52 8.54 -1.96
N GLY A 31 -12.73 8.89 -1.49
CA GLY A 31 -12.98 9.29 -0.10
C GLY A 31 -13.06 8.15 0.91
N LEU A 32 -12.81 6.89 0.50
CA LEU A 32 -12.85 5.75 1.39
C LEU A 32 -11.74 5.84 2.45
N VAL A 33 -12.12 5.80 3.72
CA VAL A 33 -11.18 5.74 4.85
C VAL A 33 -10.58 4.34 4.96
N LEU A 34 -9.33 4.18 4.50
CA LEU A 34 -8.59 2.92 4.61
C LEU A 34 -7.76 2.83 5.89
N VAL A 35 -7.23 3.97 6.35
CA VAL A 35 -6.31 4.04 7.47
C VAL A 35 -6.74 5.16 8.40
N SER A 36 -6.77 4.88 9.71
CA SER A 36 -7.25 5.88 10.70
C SER A 36 -6.27 7.03 10.93
N GLN A 37 -4.97 6.80 10.74
CA GLN A 37 -3.95 7.82 10.92
C GLN A 37 -3.15 7.99 9.62
N PRO A 38 -3.07 9.21 9.06
CA PRO A 38 -2.20 9.50 7.93
C PRO A 38 -0.72 9.24 8.26
N LEU A 39 0.07 8.95 7.23
CA LEU A 39 1.52 8.83 7.33
C LEU A 39 2.12 10.17 7.76
N ILE A 40 2.91 10.12 8.82
CA ILE A 40 3.85 11.15 9.27
C ILE A 40 5.24 10.52 9.38
N GLU A 41 6.26 11.32 9.64
CA GLU A 41 7.65 10.83 9.64
C GLU A 41 7.89 9.64 10.59
N GLU A 42 7.18 9.61 11.73
CA GLU A 42 7.45 8.66 12.82
C GLU A 42 6.58 7.39 12.80
N ASN A 43 5.48 7.34 12.04
CA ASN A 43 4.48 6.26 12.16
C ASN A 43 4.49 5.26 10.98
N TYR A 44 5.53 5.27 10.14
CA TYR A 44 5.58 4.48 8.90
C TYR A 44 5.31 2.99 9.11
N ALA A 45 5.85 2.36 10.15
CA ALA A 45 5.67 0.91 10.37
C ALA A 45 4.19 0.53 10.59
N SER A 46 3.48 1.29 11.43
CA SER A 46 2.06 1.06 11.70
C SER A 46 1.19 1.45 10.51
N TRP A 47 1.51 2.56 9.85
CA TRP A 47 0.81 3.04 8.67
C TRP A 47 0.92 2.05 7.51
N SER A 48 2.14 1.64 7.15
CA SER A 48 2.41 0.72 6.04
C SER A 48 1.73 -0.63 6.27
N ARG A 49 1.77 -1.16 7.51
CA ARG A 49 1.06 -2.40 7.84
C ARG A 49 -0.45 -2.27 7.65
N SER A 50 -1.03 -1.16 8.11
CA SER A 50 -2.47 -0.91 7.99
C SER A 50 -2.90 -0.74 6.53
N MET A 51 -2.12 0.01 5.74
CA MET A 51 -2.38 0.21 4.31
C MET A 51 -2.28 -1.11 3.52
N LEU A 52 -1.28 -1.96 3.81
CA LEU A 52 -1.15 -3.28 3.20
C LEU A 52 -2.37 -4.17 3.46
N ILE A 53 -2.89 -4.19 4.70
CA ILE A 53 -4.08 -4.95 5.07
C ILE A 53 -5.31 -4.42 4.32
N ALA A 54 -5.52 -3.10 4.32
CA ALA A 54 -6.65 -2.47 3.65
C ALA A 54 -6.65 -2.75 2.14
N LEU A 55 -5.50 -2.61 1.48
CA LEU A 55 -5.38 -2.91 0.04
C LEU A 55 -5.53 -4.41 -0.25
N SER A 56 -5.11 -5.30 0.65
CA SER A 56 -5.34 -6.74 0.50
C SER A 56 -6.82 -7.09 0.55
N VAL A 57 -7.59 -6.52 1.49
CA VAL A 57 -9.05 -6.70 1.55
C VAL A 57 -9.74 -6.20 0.27
N LYS A 58 -9.19 -5.16 -0.35
CA LYS A 58 -9.70 -4.58 -1.61
C LYS A 58 -9.18 -5.27 -2.87
N ASN A 59 -8.36 -6.31 -2.75
CA ASN A 59 -7.69 -6.96 -3.89
C ASN A 59 -6.86 -5.97 -4.75
N LYS A 60 -6.25 -4.97 -4.12
CA LYS A 60 -5.42 -3.93 -4.77
C LYS A 60 -3.94 -3.97 -4.39
N LEU A 61 -3.53 -4.92 -3.56
CA LEU A 61 -2.13 -5.07 -3.13
C LEU A 61 -1.16 -5.13 -4.32
N ARG A 62 -1.61 -5.75 -5.41
CA ARG A 62 -0.81 -5.97 -6.62
C ARG A 62 -0.42 -4.70 -7.39
N PHE A 63 -1.06 -3.57 -7.10
CA PHE A 63 -0.73 -2.27 -7.68
C PHE A 63 0.43 -1.57 -6.95
N ILE A 64 0.73 -1.97 -5.71
CA ILE A 64 1.81 -1.37 -4.90
C ILE A 64 3.03 -2.28 -4.76
N ASP A 65 2.93 -3.56 -5.13
CA ASP A 65 4.05 -4.50 -5.17
C ASP A 65 4.65 -4.68 -6.59
N GLY A 66 3.99 -4.13 -7.62
CA GLY A 66 4.45 -4.20 -9.01
C GLY A 66 4.19 -5.55 -9.70
N SER A 67 3.47 -6.48 -9.06
CA SER A 67 3.14 -7.80 -9.62
C SER A 67 2.14 -7.75 -10.77
N ILE A 68 1.55 -6.58 -11.05
CA ILE A 68 0.75 -6.31 -12.24
C ILE A 68 1.36 -5.12 -13.00
N PRO A 69 2.17 -5.38 -14.05
CA PRO A 69 2.74 -4.31 -14.85
C PRO A 69 1.67 -3.55 -15.64
N LYS A 70 1.99 -2.32 -16.01
CA LYS A 70 1.17 -1.52 -16.93
C LYS A 70 1.11 -2.22 -18.28
N HIS A 71 -0.09 -2.41 -18.80
CA HIS A 71 -0.29 -3.04 -20.10
C HIS A 71 0.13 -2.13 -21.25
N GLY A 72 0.54 -2.75 -22.36
CA GLY A 72 0.79 -2.03 -23.61
C GLY A 72 -0.51 -1.55 -24.26
N TYR A 73 -0.39 -0.64 -25.24
CA TYR A 73 -1.54 -0.08 -25.97
C TYR A 73 -2.28 -1.10 -26.87
N SER A 74 -1.78 -2.32 -26.99
CA SER A 74 -2.41 -3.42 -27.74
C SER A 74 -3.67 -3.95 -27.06
N ASP A 75 -3.82 -3.79 -25.74
CA ASP A 75 -5.03 -4.15 -24.99
C ASP A 75 -5.57 -2.93 -24.23
N LEU A 76 -6.36 -2.13 -24.94
CA LEU A 76 -6.94 -0.91 -24.39
C LEU A 76 -7.92 -1.18 -23.23
N ILE A 77 -8.58 -2.34 -23.19
CA ILE A 77 -9.56 -2.65 -22.14
C ILE A 77 -8.82 -2.95 -20.83
N GLN A 78 -7.79 -3.81 -20.88
CA GLN A 78 -6.95 -4.09 -19.71
C GLN A 78 -6.16 -2.85 -19.29
N LEU A 79 -5.65 -2.06 -20.25
CA LEU A 79 -4.95 -0.81 -19.95
C LEU A 79 -5.85 0.19 -19.22
N ASN A 80 -7.05 0.45 -19.73
CA ASN A 80 -7.99 1.38 -19.09
C ASN A 80 -8.40 0.89 -17.69
N SER A 81 -8.58 -0.42 -17.52
CA SER A 81 -8.90 -1.01 -16.22
C SER A 81 -7.73 -0.92 -15.25
N TRP A 82 -6.50 -1.15 -15.73
CA TRP A 82 -5.28 -0.93 -14.95
C TRP A 82 -5.15 0.53 -14.52
N ILE A 83 -5.33 1.50 -15.43
CA ILE A 83 -5.23 2.94 -15.14
C ILE A 83 -6.23 3.35 -14.06
N ARG A 84 -7.50 2.93 -14.17
CA ARG A 84 -8.53 3.25 -13.17
C ARG A 84 -8.18 2.71 -11.78
N ASN A 85 -7.70 1.47 -11.70
CA ASN A 85 -7.32 0.86 -10.43
C ASN A 85 -6.04 1.47 -9.86
N ASN A 86 -5.05 1.76 -10.69
CA ASN A 86 -3.87 2.49 -10.25
C ASN A 86 -4.25 3.86 -9.67
N ASN A 87 -5.14 4.60 -10.34
CA ASN A 87 -5.57 5.92 -9.88
C ASN A 87 -6.40 5.87 -8.58
N ILE A 88 -7.23 4.84 -8.37
CA ILE A 88 -7.93 4.70 -7.09
C ILE A 88 -6.93 4.44 -5.95
N VAL A 89 -5.91 3.61 -6.19
CA VAL A 89 -4.87 3.32 -5.19
C VAL A 89 -4.04 4.56 -4.91
N ILE A 90 -3.65 5.33 -5.92
CA ILE A 90 -2.98 6.63 -5.74
C ILE A 90 -3.84 7.55 -4.89
N SER A 91 -5.13 7.68 -5.19
CA SER A 91 -6.04 8.56 -4.43
C SER A 91 -6.11 8.16 -2.96
N TRP A 92 -6.14 6.87 -2.67
CA TRP A 92 -6.11 6.38 -1.29
C TRP A 92 -4.78 6.68 -0.62
N ILE A 93 -3.64 6.44 -1.28
CA ILE A 93 -2.33 6.78 -0.71
C ILE A 93 -2.27 8.28 -0.39
N LEU A 94 -2.63 9.15 -1.34
CA LEU A 94 -2.62 10.60 -1.14
C LEU A 94 -3.52 11.06 0.01
N ASN A 95 -4.67 10.40 0.22
CA ASN A 95 -5.58 10.70 1.32
C ASN A 95 -5.07 10.23 2.69
N PHE A 96 -4.16 9.25 2.73
CA PHE A 96 -3.59 8.73 3.97
C PHE A 96 -2.12 9.10 4.15
N VAL A 97 -1.64 10.17 3.55
CA VAL A 97 -0.34 10.77 3.89
C VAL A 97 -0.53 12.21 4.35
N SER A 98 0.44 12.76 5.10
CA SER A 98 0.41 14.18 5.45
C SER A 98 0.43 15.07 4.20
N LYS A 99 -0.05 16.31 4.32
CA LYS A 99 -0.08 17.26 3.20
C LYS A 99 1.31 17.48 2.60
N GLU A 100 2.34 17.56 3.45
CA GLU A 100 3.73 17.72 3.02
C GLU A 100 4.22 16.51 2.21
N ILE A 101 3.94 15.30 2.69
CA ILE A 101 4.30 14.07 1.97
C ILE A 101 3.52 13.99 0.66
N SER A 102 2.21 14.28 0.66
CA SER A 102 1.39 14.27 -0.56
C SER A 102 1.94 15.20 -1.65
N ALA A 103 2.37 16.41 -1.28
CA ALA A 103 2.92 17.37 -2.22
C ALA A 103 4.20 16.87 -2.91
N SER A 104 4.98 16.02 -2.23
CA SER A 104 6.20 15.43 -2.78
C SER A 104 5.98 14.28 -3.75
N VAL A 105 4.77 13.68 -3.79
CA VAL A 105 4.46 12.49 -4.62
C VAL A 105 3.25 12.68 -5.54
N ILE A 106 2.62 13.87 -5.53
CA ILE A 106 1.36 14.12 -6.26
C ILE A 106 1.46 13.97 -7.78
N TYR A 107 2.66 14.19 -8.35
CA TYR A 107 2.89 14.09 -9.79
C TYR A 107 3.32 12.69 -10.25
N THR A 108 3.44 11.73 -9.34
CA THR A 108 3.82 10.35 -9.67
C THR A 108 2.60 9.59 -10.20
N GLU A 109 2.71 9.03 -11.40
CA GLU A 109 1.60 8.36 -12.09
C GLU A 109 1.40 6.90 -11.67
N SER A 110 2.30 6.33 -10.86
CA SER A 110 2.30 4.92 -10.49
C SER A 110 2.18 4.76 -8.98
N ALA A 111 1.15 4.04 -8.53
CA ALA A 111 0.97 3.68 -7.12
C ALA A 111 2.18 2.90 -6.57
N TYR A 112 2.78 2.06 -7.41
CA TYR A 112 3.99 1.31 -7.09
C TYR A 112 5.18 2.22 -6.83
N GLU A 113 5.40 3.24 -7.67
CA GLU A 113 6.50 4.19 -7.51
C GLU A 113 6.32 5.03 -6.25
N ILE A 114 5.10 5.52 -5.99
CA ILE A 114 4.78 6.22 -4.73
C ILE A 114 5.06 5.30 -3.53
N TRP A 115 4.61 4.04 -3.59
CA TRP A 115 4.81 3.10 -2.49
C TRP A 115 6.29 2.84 -2.21
N LEU A 116 7.10 2.62 -3.25
CA LEU A 116 8.54 2.43 -3.12
C LEU A 116 9.23 3.66 -2.54
N ASP A 117 8.87 4.84 -3.02
CA ASP A 117 9.43 6.10 -2.55
C ASP A 117 9.14 6.33 -1.07
N LEU A 118 7.89 6.15 -0.63
CA LEU A 118 7.53 6.22 0.78
C LEU A 118 8.28 5.17 1.62
N LYS A 119 8.42 3.96 1.08
CA LYS A 119 9.16 2.89 1.75
C LYS A 119 10.63 3.26 1.93
N ASP A 120 11.31 3.70 0.88
CA ASP A 120 12.72 4.04 0.96
C ASP A 120 12.97 5.22 1.93
N ARG A 121 12.17 6.29 1.81
CA ARG A 121 12.29 7.48 2.64
C ARG A 121 12.06 7.22 4.13
N PHE A 122 11.03 6.46 4.49
CA PHE A 122 10.57 6.37 5.89
C PHE A 122 10.90 5.04 6.57
N GLN A 123 11.15 3.95 5.83
CA GLN A 123 11.59 2.69 6.45
C GLN A 123 13.02 2.83 7.01
N GLN A 124 13.94 3.43 6.25
CA GLN A 124 15.33 3.59 6.66
C GLN A 124 15.47 4.51 7.88
N ARG A 125 14.77 5.65 7.89
CA ARG A 125 14.80 6.62 8.99
C ARG A 125 14.29 6.04 10.32
N ASN A 126 13.29 5.15 10.26
CA ASN A 126 12.66 4.59 11.45
C ASN A 126 13.38 3.35 12.02
N ALA A 127 14.20 2.64 11.22
CA ALA A 127 14.82 1.39 11.68
C ALA A 127 15.77 1.56 12.88
N PRO A 128 16.71 2.53 12.92
CA PRO A 128 17.58 2.73 14.09
C PRO A 128 16.79 3.15 15.35
N ARG A 129 15.76 3.99 15.18
CA ARG A 129 14.93 4.47 16.30
C ARG A 129 14.09 3.35 16.91
N ILE A 130 13.49 2.49 16.09
CA ILE A 130 12.77 1.29 16.54
C ILE A 130 13.73 0.35 17.29
N PHE A 131 14.95 0.14 16.77
CA PHE A 131 15.95 -0.69 17.43
C PHE A 131 16.35 -0.13 18.80
N GLN A 132 16.60 1.18 18.87
CA GLN A 132 16.94 1.86 20.12
C GLN A 132 15.84 1.71 21.17
N LEU A 133 14.58 1.97 20.79
CA LEU A 133 13.42 1.82 21.69
C LEU A 133 13.26 0.38 22.18
N ARG A 134 13.49 -0.63 21.32
CA ARG A 134 13.47 -2.04 21.73
C ARG A 134 14.59 -2.36 22.73
N ARG A 135 15.80 -1.83 22.50
CA ARG A 135 16.94 -2.02 23.42
C ARG A 135 16.66 -1.43 24.79
N ASP A 136 16.10 -0.22 24.83
CA ASP A 136 15.81 0.48 26.09
C ASP A 136 14.67 -0.22 26.85
N LEU A 137 13.64 -0.71 26.15
CA LEU A 137 12.61 -1.53 26.77
C LEU A 137 13.21 -2.80 27.42
N MET A 138 14.09 -3.50 26.71
CA MET A 138 14.75 -4.71 27.23
C MET A 138 15.65 -4.41 28.43
N SER A 139 16.42 -3.32 28.40
CA SER A 139 17.27 -2.93 29.53
C SER A 139 16.45 -2.54 30.76
N HIS A 140 15.31 -1.85 30.57
CA HIS A 140 14.39 -1.50 31.65
C HIS A 140 13.71 -2.73 32.27
N VAL A 141 13.22 -3.68 31.46
CA VAL A 141 12.63 -4.94 31.95
C VAL A 141 13.68 -5.75 32.72
N GLN A 142 14.91 -5.80 32.24
CA GLN A 142 15.98 -6.53 32.90
C GLN A 142 16.42 -5.86 34.21
N GLY A 143 16.47 -4.53 34.26
CA GLY A 143 16.74 -3.76 35.47
C GLY A 143 15.68 -3.92 36.56
N GLN A 144 14.39 -3.91 36.19
CA GLN A 144 13.30 -4.15 37.16
C GLN A 144 13.33 -5.56 37.74
N ASN A 145 13.64 -6.57 36.93
CA ASN A 145 13.79 -7.95 37.40
C ASN A 145 14.98 -8.11 38.35
N LEU A 146 16.13 -7.48 38.06
CA LEU A 146 17.30 -7.51 38.97
C LEU A 146 17.02 -6.85 40.33
N LEU A 147 16.31 -5.72 40.35
CA LEU A 147 15.94 -5.02 41.59
C LEU A 147 14.91 -5.78 42.43
N ALA A 148 14.00 -6.53 41.79
CA ALA A 148 13.05 -7.40 42.48
C ALA A 148 13.72 -8.60 43.18
N HIS A 149 14.89 -9.04 42.70
CA HIS A 149 15.66 -10.12 43.32
C HIS A 149 16.57 -9.65 44.46
N THR A 150 17.07 -8.42 44.44
CA THR A 150 17.92 -7.88 45.52
C THR A 150 17.15 -7.34 46.73
N SER A 151 15.86 -7.00 46.60
CA SER A 151 15.02 -6.55 47.72
C SER A 151 14.36 -7.69 48.53
N ARG A 152 14.75 -8.95 48.28
CA ARG A 152 14.15 -10.15 48.90
C ARG A 152 15.09 -10.95 49.81
N ASN A 153 16.28 -10.43 50.12
CA ASN A 153 17.22 -11.02 51.08
C ASN A 153 17.34 -10.16 52.33
#